data_AF-A0A3M2G8F3-F1
#
_entry.id   AF-A0A3M2G8F3-F1
#
_cell.length_a   1.000
_cell.length_b   1.000
_cell.length_c   1.000
_cell.angle_alpha   90.00
_cell.angle_beta   90.00
_cell.angle_gamma   90.00
#
_symmetry.space_group_name_H-M   'P 1'
#
loop_
_entity.id
_entity.type
_entity.pdbx_description
1 polymer ?
#
loop_
_entity_poly.entity_id
_entity_poly.type
_entity_poly.pdbx_seq_one_letter_code
_entity_poly.pdbx_strand_id
1 'polypeptide(L)'
;MDVEGVAAEAVTPRGLHAVVSTWLDGPDDEAHQRSRKPWSLSPPFAAPGGRWAFEVGLLDDALAARLAEGAAVGTPLRFGEAWGRSAGVSLVSGASWAELVASARPRRRWTLRFVTPMTFRHRQRHQPLPVPRSVFGHYLECVWAHGPEGLLEGFALEPAHLEVGHLE
;
A
#
# COMPACT_ATOMS: atom_id res chain seq x y z
N MET A 1 3.82 11.01 -4.54
CA MET A 1 3.19 12.28 -4.15
C MET A 1 4.25 13.16 -3.53
N ASP A 2 4.44 14.35 -4.06
CA ASP A 2 5.46 15.28 -3.59
C ASP A 2 4.85 16.26 -2.58
N VAL A 3 5.62 16.61 -1.55
CA VAL A 3 5.18 17.52 -0.48
C VAL A 3 6.22 18.61 -0.24
N GLU A 4 5.73 19.83 -0.02
CA GLU A 4 6.54 21.03 0.20
C GLU A 4 6.12 21.76 1.49
N GLY A 5 7.03 22.59 2.00
CA GLY A 5 6.74 23.48 3.14
C GLY A 5 6.75 22.80 4.53
N VAL A 6 7.17 21.54 4.61
CA VAL A 6 7.28 20.79 5.87
C VAL A 6 8.48 19.85 5.83
N ALA A 7 9.19 19.71 6.95
CA ALA A 7 10.29 18.75 7.10
C ALA A 7 9.75 17.31 7.18
N ALA A 8 10.44 16.34 6.57
CA ALA A 8 9.98 14.95 6.52
C ALA A 8 9.88 14.33 7.93
N GLU A 9 10.76 14.74 8.85
CA GLU A 9 10.81 14.26 10.23
C GLU A 9 9.59 14.72 11.05
N ALA A 10 8.94 15.81 10.64
CA ALA A 10 7.72 16.31 11.25
C ALA A 10 6.47 15.56 10.77
N VAL A 11 6.59 14.71 9.74
CA VAL A 11 5.48 13.93 9.18
C VAL A 11 5.41 12.57 9.87
N THR A 12 4.41 12.44 10.74
CA THR A 12 4.15 11.17 11.41
C THR A 12 3.40 10.20 10.49
N PRO A 13 3.60 8.86 10.62
CA PRO A 13 2.81 7.87 9.87
C PRO A 13 1.31 8.03 10.07
N ARG A 14 0.88 8.41 11.29
CA ARG A 14 -0.52 8.70 11.61
C ARG A 14 -1.04 9.94 10.87
N GLY A 15 -0.25 11.01 10.81
CA GLY A 15 -0.61 12.22 10.07
C GLY A 15 -0.74 11.95 8.58
N LEU A 16 0.21 11.19 8.02
CA LEU A 16 0.17 10.78 6.61
C LEU A 16 -1.07 9.95 6.30
N HIS A 17 -1.35 8.95 7.14
CA HIS A 17 -2.54 8.11 7.03
C HIS A 17 -3.83 8.93 7.11
N ALA A 18 -3.92 9.89 8.05
CA ALA A 18 -5.09 10.74 8.20
C ALA A 18 -5.36 11.58 6.94
N VAL A 19 -4.33 12.22 6.38
CA VAL A 19 -4.44 12.99 5.13
C VAL A 19 -5.00 12.13 4.00
N VAL A 20 -4.38 10.98 3.73
CA VAL A 20 -4.82 10.13 2.61
C VAL A 20 -6.20 9.52 2.86
N SER A 21 -6.52 9.18 4.11
CA SER A 21 -7.85 8.68 4.49
C SER A 21 -8.95 9.69 4.19
N THR A 22 -8.71 11.00 4.41
CA THR A 22 -9.71 12.03 4.08
C THR A 22 -10.07 12.06 2.60
N TRP A 23 -9.17 11.62 1.71
CA TRP A 23 -9.43 11.58 0.28
C TRP A 23 -9.99 10.24 -0.18
N LEU A 24 -9.52 9.12 0.39
CA LEU A 24 -9.74 7.78 -0.16
C LEU A 24 -10.79 6.96 0.58
N ASP A 25 -11.02 7.19 1.87
CA ASP A 25 -11.98 6.39 2.63
C ASP A 25 -13.44 6.83 2.36
N GLY A 26 -13.67 8.05 1.89
CA GLY A 26 -15.01 8.51 1.48
C GLY A 26 -15.88 8.94 2.67
N PRO A 27 -17.11 9.39 2.41
CA PRO A 27 -17.99 9.90 3.46
C PRO A 27 -18.58 8.78 4.34
N ASP A 28 -18.53 7.53 3.90
CA ASP A 28 -19.13 6.39 4.61
C ASP A 28 -18.12 5.75 5.59
N ASP A 29 -18.50 5.74 6.88
CA ASP A 29 -17.71 5.12 7.96
C ASP A 29 -17.36 3.65 7.68
N GLU A 30 -18.17 2.94 6.89
CA GLU A 30 -17.91 1.55 6.50
C GLU A 30 -16.59 1.39 5.73
N ALA A 31 -16.28 2.32 4.82
CA ALA A 31 -15.04 2.28 4.05
C ALA A 31 -13.81 2.61 4.91
N HIS A 32 -13.96 3.46 5.93
CA HIS A 32 -12.92 3.71 6.93
C HIS A 32 -12.66 2.48 7.82
N GLN A 33 -13.71 1.71 8.13
CA GLN A 33 -13.68 0.51 8.97
C GLN A 33 -13.35 -0.79 8.24
N ARG A 34 -13.19 -0.77 6.91
CA ARG A 34 -12.79 -1.95 6.14
C ARG A 34 -11.50 -2.52 6.70
N SER A 35 -11.53 -3.82 7.00
CA SER A 35 -10.36 -4.57 7.48
C SER A 35 -9.23 -4.61 6.45
N ARG A 36 -9.56 -4.40 5.17
CA ARG A 36 -8.62 -4.30 4.04
C ARG A 36 -8.93 -3.03 3.25
N LYS A 37 -8.05 -2.05 3.37
CA LYS A 37 -8.13 -0.82 2.59
C LYS A 37 -7.63 -1.11 1.17
N PRO A 38 -8.32 -0.64 0.12
CA PRO A 38 -7.88 -0.78 -1.28
C PRO A 38 -6.70 0.15 -1.64
N TRP A 39 -5.95 0.60 -0.64
CA TRP A 39 -4.82 1.51 -0.78
C TRP A 39 -3.76 1.26 0.30
N SER A 40 -2.52 1.63 -0.01
CA SER A 40 -1.37 1.50 0.89
C SER A 40 -0.48 2.75 0.82
N LEU A 41 0.37 2.95 1.85
CA LEU A 41 1.32 4.06 1.90
C LEU A 41 2.74 3.57 2.11
N SER A 42 3.69 4.20 1.42
CA SER A 42 5.10 4.13 1.82
C SER A 42 5.39 5.13 2.94
N PRO A 43 6.47 4.92 3.70
CA PRO A 43 7.09 5.99 4.47
C PRO A 43 7.53 7.14 3.56
N PRO A 44 7.66 8.36 4.11
CA PRO A 44 8.31 9.47 3.42
C PRO A 44 9.75 9.14 3.02
N PHE A 45 10.17 9.61 1.85
CA PHE A 45 11.54 9.53 1.35
C PHE A 45 11.94 10.83 0.66
N ALA A 46 13.25 11.09 0.58
CA ALA A 46 13.77 12.28 -0.08
C ALA A 46 13.49 12.24 -1.59
N ALA A 47 13.06 13.38 -2.15
CA ALA A 47 12.79 13.59 -3.56
C ALA A 47 13.72 14.67 -4.14
N PRO A 48 13.90 14.72 -5.48
CA PRO A 48 14.70 15.77 -6.10
C PRO A 48 14.22 17.18 -5.76
N GLY A 49 15.18 18.11 -5.65
CA GLY A 49 14.90 19.52 -5.35
C GLY A 49 14.72 19.85 -3.86
N GLY A 50 15.22 18.99 -2.96
CA GLY A 50 15.10 19.21 -1.51
C GLY A 50 13.69 18.98 -0.96
N ARG A 51 12.84 18.32 -1.75
CA ARG A 51 11.49 17.93 -1.38
C ARG A 51 11.51 16.53 -0.77
N TRP A 52 10.38 16.13 -0.22
CA TRP A 52 10.16 14.73 0.12
C TRP A 52 8.87 14.26 -0.53
N ALA A 53 8.79 12.95 -0.71
CA ALA A 53 7.68 12.29 -1.35
C ALA A 53 7.29 11.03 -0.56
N PHE A 54 6.11 10.53 -0.87
CA PHE A 54 5.67 9.20 -0.46
C PHE A 54 4.84 8.58 -1.59
N GLU A 55 4.80 7.26 -1.62
CA GLU A 55 4.03 6.50 -2.59
C GLU A 55 2.66 6.13 -2.01
N VAL A 56 1.64 6.23 -2.86
CA VAL A 56 0.29 5.73 -2.58
C VAL A 56 0.04 4.60 -3.57
N GLY A 57 -0.10 3.39 -3.05
CA GLY A 57 -0.51 2.23 -3.84
C GLY A 57 -2.03 2.15 -3.87
N LEU A 58 -2.62 1.90 -5.04
CA LEU A 58 -4.06 1.82 -5.23
C LEU A 58 -4.41 0.49 -5.89
N LEU A 59 -5.52 -0.14 -5.47
CA LEU A 59 -6.05 -1.38 -6.05
C LEU A 59 -7.36 -1.17 -6.82
N ASP A 60 -7.84 0.08 -6.88
CA ASP A 60 -9.09 0.48 -7.50
C ASP A 60 -8.89 1.81 -8.26
N ASP A 61 -9.26 1.83 -9.53
CA ASP A 61 -9.11 2.98 -10.42
C ASP A 61 -9.94 4.19 -9.97
N ALA A 62 -11.09 3.97 -9.31
CA ALA A 62 -11.91 5.07 -8.79
C ALA A 62 -11.16 5.89 -7.71
N LEU A 63 -10.21 5.27 -7.01
CA LEU A 63 -9.38 5.95 -6.01
C LEU A 63 -8.32 6.84 -6.64
N ALA A 64 -7.89 6.56 -7.88
CA ALA A 64 -6.88 7.38 -8.56
C ALA A 64 -7.40 8.79 -8.83
N ALA A 65 -8.66 8.92 -9.27
CA ALA A 65 -9.30 10.22 -9.48
C ALA A 65 -9.40 11.01 -8.17
N ARG A 66 -9.84 10.35 -7.09
CA ARG A 66 -9.98 10.97 -5.76
C ARG A 66 -8.63 11.39 -5.18
N LEU A 67 -7.58 10.58 -5.38
CA LEU A 67 -6.22 10.93 -5.01
C LEU A 67 -5.74 12.17 -5.77
N ALA A 68 -5.97 12.22 -7.09
CA ALA A 68 -5.54 13.34 -7.92
C ALA A 68 -6.23 14.65 -7.52
N GLU A 69 -7.53 14.60 -7.20
CA GLU A 69 -8.29 15.75 -6.70
C GLU A 69 -7.81 16.18 -5.30
N GLY A 70 -7.75 15.26 -4.35
CA GLY A 70 -7.32 15.55 -2.98
C GLY A 70 -5.87 16.03 -2.88
N ALA A 71 -5.00 15.53 -3.77
CA ALA A 71 -3.58 15.91 -3.82
C ALA A 71 -3.28 16.94 -4.91
N ALA A 72 -4.26 17.71 -5.39
CA ALA A 72 -4.01 18.80 -6.33
C ALA A 72 -2.91 19.75 -5.84
N VAL A 73 -2.15 20.33 -6.77
CA VAL A 73 -1.03 21.22 -6.44
C VAL A 73 -1.49 22.38 -5.57
N GLY A 74 -0.78 22.63 -4.47
CA GLY A 74 -1.08 23.68 -3.52
C GLY A 74 -2.07 23.28 -2.42
N THR A 75 -2.72 22.11 -2.50
CA THR A 75 -3.63 21.62 -1.47
C THR A 75 -2.95 21.60 -0.10
N PRO A 76 -3.51 22.27 0.93
CA PRO A 76 -2.95 22.24 2.28
C PRO A 76 -2.99 20.84 2.88
N LEU A 77 -1.87 20.41 3.45
CA LEU A 77 -1.73 19.11 4.11
C LEU A 77 -1.43 19.31 5.59
N ARG A 78 -2.15 18.58 6.45
CA ARG A 78 -1.97 18.65 7.91
C ARG A 78 -1.51 17.30 8.45
N PHE A 79 -0.29 17.25 8.96
CA PHE A 79 0.32 16.08 9.58
C PHE A 79 0.36 16.23 11.10
N GLY A 80 -0.81 16.27 11.74
CA GLY A 80 -0.92 16.59 13.17
C GLY A 80 -0.77 18.09 13.42
N GLU A 81 0.35 18.50 14.03
CA GLU A 81 0.68 19.93 14.24
C GLU A 81 1.48 20.54 13.08
N ALA A 82 2.09 19.70 12.25
CA ALA A 82 2.86 20.12 11.09
C ALA A 82 1.96 20.40 9.86
N TRP A 83 2.35 21.40 9.07
CA TRP A 83 1.61 21.82 7.89
C TRP A 83 2.53 21.87 6.67
N GLY A 84 2.05 21.35 5.55
CA GLY A 84 2.72 21.44 4.26
C GLY A 84 1.72 21.66 3.13
N ARG A 85 2.18 21.52 1.90
CA ARG A 85 1.34 21.60 0.69
C ARG A 85 1.68 20.46 -0.24
N SER A 86 0.68 19.97 -0.96
CA SER A 86 0.90 19.06 -2.06
C SER A 86 1.64 19.79 -3.19
N ALA A 87 2.72 19.18 -3.68
CA ALA A 87 3.35 19.55 -4.93
C ALA A 87 2.82 18.73 -6.12
N GLY A 88 1.79 17.92 -5.88
CA GLY A 88 1.10 17.12 -6.88
C GLY A 88 1.40 15.62 -6.77
N VAL A 89 0.79 14.88 -7.68
CA VAL A 89 0.95 13.43 -7.82
C VAL A 89 1.39 13.09 -9.23
N SER A 90 2.22 12.07 -9.33
CA SER A 90 2.65 11.48 -10.60
C SER A 90 2.51 9.96 -10.49
N LEU A 91 2.11 9.32 -11.60
CA LEU A 91 2.06 7.87 -11.69
C LEU A 91 3.49 7.34 -11.83
N VAL A 92 3.94 6.55 -10.86
CA VAL A 92 5.29 5.95 -10.85
C VAL A 92 5.29 4.57 -11.51
N SER A 93 4.23 3.79 -11.29
CA SER A 93 4.03 2.45 -11.86
C SER A 93 2.54 2.09 -11.80
N GLY A 94 2.09 1.25 -12.74
CA GLY A 94 0.73 0.73 -12.77
C GLY A 94 0.64 -0.56 -13.57
N ALA A 95 -0.30 -1.43 -13.21
CA ALA A 95 -0.66 -2.62 -13.95
C ALA A 95 -2.13 -2.94 -13.66
N SER A 96 -2.89 -3.31 -14.68
CA SER A 96 -4.23 -3.84 -14.50
C SER A 96 -4.18 -5.28 -13.95
N TRP A 97 -5.26 -5.71 -13.30
CA TRP A 97 -5.42 -7.10 -12.88
C TRP A 97 -5.25 -8.09 -14.03
N ALA A 98 -5.72 -7.74 -15.23
CA ALA A 98 -5.56 -8.57 -16.43
C ALA A 98 -4.09 -8.72 -16.85
N GLU A 99 -3.30 -7.63 -16.83
CA GLU A 99 -1.86 -7.68 -17.13
C GLU A 99 -1.09 -8.49 -16.10
N LEU A 100 -1.45 -8.37 -14.81
CA LEU A 100 -0.84 -9.17 -13.74
C LEU A 100 -1.08 -10.67 -13.95
N VAL A 101 -2.29 -11.08 -14.35
CA VAL A 101 -2.61 -12.49 -14.66
C VAL A 101 -1.90 -12.95 -15.93
N ALA A 102 -1.95 -12.17 -17.00
CA ALA A 102 -1.34 -12.54 -18.29
C ALA A 102 0.19 -12.70 -18.19
N SER A 103 0.83 -11.91 -17.32
CA SER A 103 2.27 -11.99 -17.05
C SER A 103 2.63 -13.02 -15.97
N ALA A 104 1.66 -13.52 -15.20
CA ALA A 104 1.92 -14.50 -14.15
C ALA A 104 2.49 -15.80 -14.75
N ARG A 105 3.52 -16.32 -14.10
CA ARG A 105 4.11 -17.63 -14.42
C ARG A 105 4.26 -18.40 -13.12
N PRO A 106 3.94 -19.71 -13.09
CA PRO A 106 4.21 -20.54 -11.93
C PRO A 106 5.70 -20.45 -11.55
N ARG A 107 5.98 -20.11 -10.30
CA ARG A 107 7.34 -20.05 -9.75
C ARG A 107 7.39 -20.88 -8.48
N ARG A 108 8.38 -21.77 -8.39
CA ARG A 108 8.63 -22.59 -7.19
C ARG A 108 9.44 -21.84 -6.12
N ARG A 109 9.99 -20.66 -6.47
CA ARG A 109 10.81 -19.83 -5.58
C ARG A 109 10.51 -18.36 -5.85
N TRP A 110 10.40 -17.61 -4.76
CA TRP A 110 10.24 -16.15 -4.75
C TRP A 110 11.28 -15.54 -3.83
N THR A 111 11.86 -14.42 -4.26
CA THR A 111 12.71 -13.58 -3.42
C THR A 111 11.95 -12.28 -3.16
N LEU A 112 11.67 -12.00 -1.89
CA LEU A 112 10.95 -10.81 -1.46
C LEU A 112 11.89 -9.91 -0.66
N ARG A 113 11.90 -8.62 -0.97
CA ARG A 113 12.65 -7.60 -0.23
C ARG A 113 11.67 -6.69 0.52
N PHE A 114 11.65 -6.79 1.84
CA PHE A 114 10.88 -5.90 2.70
C PHE A 114 11.65 -4.61 2.92
N VAL A 115 11.26 -3.54 2.24
CA VAL A 115 11.94 -2.23 2.28
C VAL A 115 11.48 -1.36 3.44
N THR A 116 10.45 -1.79 4.18
CA THR A 116 9.94 -1.14 5.38
C THR A 116 9.72 -2.18 6.48
N PRO A 117 9.78 -1.79 7.77
CA PRO A 117 9.45 -2.71 8.87
C PRO A 117 8.05 -3.30 8.69
N MET A 118 7.97 -4.64 8.66
CA MET A 118 6.73 -5.37 8.44
C MET A 118 6.39 -6.22 9.67
N THR A 119 5.11 -6.27 10.03
CA THR A 119 4.61 -7.21 11.03
C THR A 119 3.33 -7.87 10.51
N PHE A 120 3.10 -9.10 10.94
CA PHE A 120 1.89 -9.84 10.64
C PHE A 120 1.08 -10.01 11.91
N ARG A 121 -0.24 -9.83 11.81
CA ARG A 121 -1.15 -10.07 12.94
C ARG A 121 -1.63 -11.51 12.90
N HIS A 122 -1.37 -12.25 13.97
CA HIS A 122 -1.94 -13.58 14.19
C HIS A 122 -2.73 -13.55 15.51
N ARG A 123 -4.05 -13.64 15.40
CA ARG A 123 -4.99 -13.42 16.51
C ARG A 123 -4.78 -12.04 17.16
N GLN A 124 -4.29 -11.99 18.39
CA GLN A 124 -4.04 -10.76 19.16
C GLN A 124 -2.55 -10.44 19.31
N ARG A 125 -1.68 -11.06 18.49
CA ARG A 125 -0.22 -10.85 18.56
C ARG A 125 0.33 -10.37 17.22
N HIS A 126 1.31 -9.47 17.30
CA HIS A 126 2.12 -9.05 16.16
C HIS A 126 3.37 -9.93 16.09
N GLN A 127 3.61 -10.54 14.93
CA GLN A 127 4.78 -11.35 14.64
C GLN A 127 5.63 -10.64 13.57
N PRO A 128 6.90 -10.30 13.86
CA PRO A 128 7.76 -9.60 12.91
C PRO A 128 8.37 -10.54 11.85
N LEU A 129 8.24 -11.85 12.02
CA LEU A 129 8.84 -12.83 11.12
C LEU A 129 7.97 -13.03 9.85
N PRO A 130 8.53 -12.88 8.64
CA PRO A 130 7.82 -13.07 7.38
C PRO A 130 7.70 -14.55 7.03
N VAL A 131 6.95 -15.30 7.83
CA VAL A 131 6.67 -16.71 7.52
C VAL A 131 5.78 -16.78 6.26
N PRO A 132 6.05 -17.69 5.30
CA PRO A 132 5.36 -17.70 4.02
C PRO A 132 3.83 -17.73 4.10
N ARG A 133 3.27 -18.47 5.05
CA ARG A 133 1.81 -18.48 5.26
C ARG A 133 1.26 -17.07 5.52
N SER A 134 1.95 -16.26 6.31
CA SER A 134 1.51 -14.89 6.62
C SER A 134 1.70 -13.95 5.44
N VAL A 135 2.82 -14.08 4.72
CA VAL A 135 3.12 -13.26 3.54
C VAL A 135 2.13 -13.54 2.41
N PHE A 136 2.03 -14.79 1.96
CA PHE A 136 1.17 -15.17 0.85
C PHE A 136 -0.31 -15.14 1.21
N GLY A 137 -0.66 -15.47 2.46
CA GLY A 137 -2.03 -15.32 2.96
C GLY A 137 -2.48 -13.86 2.91
N HIS A 138 -1.63 -12.92 3.31
CA HIS A 138 -1.94 -11.49 3.22
C HIS A 138 -2.22 -11.03 1.78
N TYR A 139 -1.36 -11.42 0.83
CA TYR A 139 -1.59 -11.09 -0.58
C TYR A 139 -2.88 -11.71 -1.12
N LEU A 140 -3.14 -12.99 -0.80
CA LEU A 140 -4.35 -13.67 -1.25
C LEU A 140 -5.61 -13.01 -0.72
N GLU A 141 -5.62 -12.62 0.56
CA GLU A 141 -6.73 -11.88 1.15
C GLU A 141 -6.95 -10.52 0.47
N CYS A 142 -5.89 -9.81 0.09
CA CYS A 142 -6.01 -8.59 -0.70
C CYS A 142 -6.61 -8.85 -2.09
N VAL A 143 -6.19 -9.93 -2.77
CA VAL A 143 -6.76 -10.31 -4.07
C VAL A 143 -8.24 -10.70 -3.94
N TRP A 144 -8.62 -11.45 -2.90
CA TRP A 144 -10.03 -11.77 -2.65
C TRP A 144 -10.88 -10.53 -2.36
N ALA A 145 -10.32 -9.53 -1.68
CA ALA A 145 -11.07 -8.33 -1.31
C ALA A 145 -11.23 -7.31 -2.45
N HIS A 146 -10.29 -7.27 -3.39
CA HIS A 146 -10.18 -6.17 -4.36
C HIS A 146 -9.95 -6.60 -5.81
N GLY A 147 -9.68 -7.88 -6.06
CA GLY A 147 -9.56 -8.42 -7.41
C GLY A 147 -10.92 -8.50 -8.12
N PRO A 148 -10.93 -8.56 -9.46
CA PRO A 148 -12.16 -8.80 -10.21
C PRO A 148 -12.81 -10.13 -9.82
N GLU A 149 -14.13 -10.19 -9.95
CA GLU A 149 -14.89 -11.42 -9.76
C GLU A 149 -14.36 -12.55 -10.66
N GLY A 150 -14.33 -13.77 -10.12
CA GLY A 150 -13.83 -14.94 -10.85
C GLY A 150 -12.30 -15.06 -10.95
N LEU A 151 -11.52 -14.06 -10.51
CA LEU A 151 -10.06 -14.07 -10.66
C LEU A 151 -9.37 -15.31 -10.04
N LEU A 152 -9.92 -15.80 -8.94
CA LEU A 152 -9.38 -16.93 -8.18
C LEU A 152 -10.26 -18.19 -8.27
N GLU A 153 -11.19 -18.25 -9.22
CA GLU A 153 -11.97 -19.48 -9.45
C GLU A 153 -11.04 -20.67 -9.73
N GLY A 154 -11.24 -21.75 -8.98
CA GLY A 154 -10.40 -22.95 -9.08
C GLY A 154 -9.07 -22.89 -8.33
N PHE A 155 -8.75 -21.80 -7.62
CA PHE A 155 -7.54 -21.71 -6.81
C PHE A 155 -7.76 -22.33 -5.41
N ALA A 156 -7.09 -23.46 -5.14
CA ALA A 156 -7.01 -24.05 -3.80
C ALA A 156 -5.62 -23.80 -3.21
N LEU A 157 -5.56 -23.32 -1.96
CA LEU A 157 -4.31 -23.27 -1.20
C LEU A 157 -3.92 -24.71 -0.79
N GLU A 158 -3.20 -25.41 -1.65
CA GLU A 158 -2.48 -26.61 -1.23
C GLU A 158 -1.35 -26.19 -0.26
N PRO A 159 -1.12 -26.93 0.84
CA PRO A 159 -0.05 -26.62 1.77
C PRO A 159 1.31 -26.80 1.09
N ALA A 160 1.92 -25.69 0.65
CA ALA A 160 3.26 -25.69 0.10
C ALA A 160 4.29 -26.02 1.19
N HIS A 161 5.17 -26.99 0.92
CA HIS A 161 6.29 -27.35 1.78
C HIS A 161 7.33 -26.22 1.83
N LEU A 162 7.79 -25.90 3.03
CA LEU A 162 8.73 -24.83 3.33
C LEU A 162 10.18 -25.36 3.33
N GLU A 163 11.02 -24.88 2.42
CA GLU A 163 12.48 -24.98 2.54
C GLU A 163 13.05 -23.59 2.86
N VAL A 164 13.62 -23.43 4.04
CA VAL A 164 14.35 -22.21 4.44
C VAL A 164 15.81 -22.44 4.09
N GLY A 165 16.27 -21.82 3.00
CA GLY A 165 17.69 -21.76 2.68
C GLY A 165 18.36 -20.62 3.46
N HIS A 166 19.50 -20.90 4.08
CA HIS A 166 20.39 -19.88 4.62
C HIS A 166 21.12 -19.18 3.46
N LEU A 167 21.24 -17.85 3.52
CA LEU A 167 22.17 -17.11 2.68
C LEU A 167 23.56 -17.27 3.30
N GLU A 168 24.50 -17.88 2.57
CA GLU A 168 25.94 -17.84 2.86
C GLU A 168 26.54 -16.50 2.41
#